data_AF-A0A1Y1R899-F1
#
_entry.id   AF-A0A1Y1R899-F1
#
_cell.length_a   1.000
_cell.length_b   1.000
_cell.length_c   1.000
_cell.angle_alpha   90.00
_cell.angle_beta   90.00
_cell.angle_gamma   90.00
#
_symmetry.space_group_name_H-M   'P 1'
#
loop_
_entity.id
_entity.type
_entity.pdbx_description
1 polymer ?
#
loop_
_entity_poly.entity_id
_entity_poly.type
_entity_poly.pdbx_seq_one_letter_code
_entity_poly.pdbx_strand_id
1 'polypeptide(L)'
;MIRRFLRAIEKSSQYIINHPEEAWKVFAAYSPGGLDTPLNKKAWKDTVNRFALRPAAIDRLRFKNYATYLQQVGAIKKLPNLNTMLAPID
;
A
#
# COMPACT_ATOMS: atom_id res chain seq x y z
N MET A 1 -1.03 3.92 18.93
CA MET A 1 -1.81 4.58 17.84
C MET A 1 -1.65 3.85 16.50
N ILE A 2 -0.42 3.53 16.07
CA ILE A 2 -0.12 2.91 14.77
C ILE A 2 -0.79 1.53 14.58
N ARG A 3 -0.79 0.65 15.59
CA ARG A 3 -1.51 -0.65 15.50
C ARG A 3 -3.00 -0.49 15.16
N ARG A 4 -3.70 0.43 15.83
CA ARG A 4 -5.12 0.69 15.59
C ARG A 4 -5.35 1.22 14.18
N PHE A 5 -4.47 2.09 13.71
CA PHE A 5 -4.50 2.60 12.34
C PHE A 5 -4.30 1.47 11.32
N LEU A 6 -3.26 0.65 11.45
CA LEU A 6 -3.03 -0.47 10.53
C LEU A 6 -4.15 -1.50 10.54
N ARG A 7 -4.79 -1.75 11.69
CA ARG A 7 -5.99 -2.59 11.76
C ARG A 7 -7.17 -1.99 11.00
N ALA A 8 -7.32 -0.67 11.00
CA ALA A 8 -8.33 -0.01 10.18
C ALA A 8 -8.00 -0.14 8.68
N ILE A 9 -6.74 0.06 8.29
CA ILE A 9 -6.28 -0.14 6.91
C ILE A 9 -6.50 -1.58 6.43
N GLU A 10 -6.19 -2.58 7.26
CA GLU A 10 -6.42 -3.99 6.93
C GLU A 10 -7.90 -4.28 6.64
N LYS A 11 -8.80 -3.79 7.51
CA LYS A 11 -10.25 -3.90 7.28
C LYS A 11 -10.68 -3.18 6.00
N SER A 12 -10.14 -2.00 5.72
CA SER A 12 -10.42 -1.26 4.49
C SER A 12 -9.95 -2.02 3.25
N SER A 13 -8.75 -2.59 3.26
CA SER A 13 -8.24 -3.40 2.14
C SER A 13 -9.08 -4.65 1.90
N GLN A 14 -9.50 -5.34 2.97
CA GLN A 14 -10.41 -6.48 2.88
C GLN A 14 -11.76 -6.07 2.28
N TYR A 15 -12.34 -4.96 2.75
CA TYR A 15 -13.61 -4.45 2.22
C TYR A 15 -13.50 -4.09 0.73
N ILE A 16 -12.44 -3.37 0.35
CA ILE A 16 -12.18 -2.97 -1.04
C ILE A 16 -12.10 -4.19 -1.97
N ILE A 17 -11.40 -5.25 -1.56
CA ILE A 17 -11.23 -6.45 -2.39
C ILE A 17 -12.53 -7.26 -2.51
N ASN A 18 -13.33 -7.31 -1.43
CA ASN A 18 -14.59 -8.06 -1.42
C ASN A 18 -15.76 -7.29 -2.06
N HIS A 19 -15.68 -5.95 -2.13
CA HIS A 19 -16.73 -5.06 -2.62
C HIS A 19 -16.14 -3.94 -3.52
N PRO A 20 -15.47 -4.28 -4.64
CA PRO A 20 -14.66 -3.32 -5.39
C PRO A 20 -15.49 -2.21 -6.06
N GLU A 21 -16.73 -2.48 -6.46
CA GLU A 21 -17.64 -1.49 -7.04
C GLU A 21 -18.23 -0.55 -5.98
N GLU A 22 -18.62 -1.05 -4.81
CA GLU A 22 -19.10 -0.23 -3.70
C GLU A 22 -17.98 0.62 -3.14
N ALA A 23 -16.80 0.04 -2.95
CA ALA A 23 -15.62 0.76 -2.51
C ALA A 23 -15.20 1.85 -3.50
N TRP A 24 -15.33 1.61 -4.81
CA TRP A 24 -15.13 2.64 -5.82
C TRP A 24 -16.08 3.83 -5.62
N LYS A 25 -17.37 3.59 -5.38
CA LYS A 25 -18.35 4.67 -5.15
C LYS A 25 -17.97 5.53 -3.95
N VAL A 26 -17.55 4.90 -2.84
CA VAL A 26 -17.08 5.61 -1.64
C VAL A 26 -15.81 6.41 -1.95
N PHE A 27 -14.85 5.80 -2.65
CA PHE A 27 -13.58 6.45 -2.99
C PHE A 27 -13.78 7.64 -3.94
N ALA A 28 -14.55 7.48 -5.00
CA ALA A 28 -14.80 8.54 -5.99
C ALA A 28 -15.62 9.70 -5.40
N ALA A 29 -16.51 9.43 -4.44
CA ALA A 29 -17.29 10.45 -3.75
C ALA A 29 -16.43 11.42 -2.91
N TYR A 30 -15.20 11.05 -2.55
CA TYR A 30 -14.29 11.94 -1.82
C TYR A 30 -13.90 13.18 -2.64
N SER A 31 -13.80 13.05 -3.96
CA SER A 31 -13.50 14.17 -4.86
C SER A 31 -14.37 14.08 -6.12
N PRO A 32 -15.61 14.56 -6.04
CA PRO A 32 -16.52 14.58 -7.17
C PRO A 32 -15.92 15.35 -8.35
N GLY A 33 -15.95 14.77 -9.55
CA GLY A 33 -15.38 15.37 -10.76
C GLY A 33 -13.86 15.21 -10.93
N GLY A 34 -13.12 14.92 -9.86
CA GLY A 34 -11.67 14.64 -9.93
C GLY A 34 -11.35 13.14 -10.03
N LEU A 35 -11.97 12.34 -9.16
CA LEU A 35 -11.70 10.90 -9.11
C LEU A 35 -12.60 10.09 -10.05
N ASP A 36 -13.83 10.52 -10.29
CA ASP A 36 -14.82 9.78 -11.10
C ASP A 36 -14.60 9.93 -12.61
N THR A 37 -13.46 9.45 -13.11
CA THR A 37 -13.10 9.50 -14.53
C THR A 37 -13.03 8.09 -15.14
N PRO A 38 -13.22 7.93 -16.46
CA PRO A 38 -13.03 6.64 -17.12
C PRO A 38 -11.62 6.07 -16.92
N LEU A 39 -10.60 6.94 -16.89
CA LEU A 39 -9.22 6.56 -16.65
C LEU A 39 -9.03 5.95 -15.26
N ASN A 40 -9.52 6.63 -14.22
CA ASN A 40 -9.37 6.15 -12.85
C ASN A 40 -10.19 4.89 -12.58
N LYS A 41 -11.37 4.73 -13.18
CA LYS A 41 -12.16 3.48 -13.12
C LYS A 41 -11.38 2.30 -13.67
N LYS A 42 -10.69 2.49 -14.81
CA LYS A 42 -9.83 1.47 -15.41
C LYS A 42 -8.66 1.13 -14.48
N ALA A 43 -7.95 2.15 -14.01
CA ALA A 43 -6.84 1.97 -13.07
C ALA A 43 -7.27 1.26 -11.77
N TRP A 44 -8.46 1.58 -11.23
CA TRP A 44 -9.02 0.92 -10.05
C TRP A 44 -9.17 -0.58 -10.28
N LYS A 45 -9.84 -0.98 -11.38
CA LYS A 45 -10.03 -2.38 -11.74
C LYS A 45 -8.69 -3.12 -11.89
N ASP A 46 -7.70 -2.47 -12.49
CA ASP A 46 -6.38 -3.09 -12.75
C ASP A 46 -5.54 -3.25 -11.46
N THR A 47 -5.79 -2.44 -10.44
CA THR A 47 -4.95 -2.34 -9.24
C THR A 47 -5.57 -2.88 -7.96
N VAL A 48 -6.90 -3.03 -7.88
CA VAL A 48 -7.60 -3.42 -6.64
C VAL A 48 -7.08 -4.72 -6.03
N ASN A 49 -6.77 -5.72 -6.87
CA ASN A 49 -6.24 -7.02 -6.44
C ASN A 49 -4.76 -6.98 -6.03
N ARG A 50 -4.10 -5.82 -6.12
CA ARG A 50 -2.69 -5.62 -5.73
C ARG A 50 -2.54 -4.99 -4.34
N PHE A 51 -3.64 -4.61 -3.68
CA PHE A 51 -3.57 -4.09 -2.32
C PHE A 51 -3.12 -5.16 -1.33
N ALA A 52 -2.34 -4.74 -0.34
CA ALA A 52 -1.80 -5.64 0.68
C ALA A 52 -2.91 -6.09 1.65
N LEU A 53 -3.21 -7.39 1.68
CA LEU A 53 -4.18 -7.98 2.61
C LEU A 53 -3.72 -7.98 4.08
N ARG A 54 -2.42 -7.82 4.31
CA ARG A 54 -1.79 -7.82 5.64
C ARG A 54 -0.83 -6.64 5.74
N PRO A 55 -1.32 -5.39 5.84
CA PRO A 55 -0.49 -4.18 5.78
C PRO A 55 0.49 -4.05 6.94
N ALA A 56 0.25 -4.73 8.06
CA ALA A 56 1.18 -4.81 9.19
C ALA A 56 2.31 -5.85 8.99
N ALA A 57 2.18 -6.77 8.02
CA ALA A 57 3.18 -7.81 7.79
C ALA A 57 4.39 -7.25 7.03
N ILE A 58 5.55 -7.31 7.68
CA ILE A 58 6.81 -6.82 7.12
C ILE A 58 7.64 -7.98 6.59
N ASP A 59 8.00 -7.92 5.32
CA ASP A 59 8.98 -8.82 4.71
C ASP A 59 10.37 -8.15 4.68
N ARG A 60 11.19 -8.48 5.69
CA ARG A 60 12.52 -7.89 5.87
C ARG A 60 13.48 -8.26 4.73
N LEU A 61 13.35 -9.46 4.15
CA LEU A 61 14.20 -9.92 3.06
C LEU A 61 13.91 -9.12 1.78
N ARG A 62 12.62 -8.86 1.50
CA ARG A 62 12.22 -8.02 0.36
C ARG A 62 12.82 -6.62 0.43
N PHE A 63 12.77 -5.98 1.60
CA PHE A 63 13.37 -4.66 1.80
C PHE A 63 14.90 -4.68 1.67
N LYS A 64 15.57 -5.73 2.20
CA LYS A 64 17.02 -5.92 2.03
C LYS A 64 17.38 -6.01 0.55
N ASN A 65 16.72 -6.90 -0.20
CA ASN A 65 17.01 -7.12 -1.61
C ASN A 65 16.80 -5.85 -2.44
N TYR A 66 15.73 -5.11 -2.17
CA TYR A 66 15.47 -3.85 -2.86
C TYR A 66 16.51 -2.77 -2.54
N ALA A 67 16.90 -2.63 -1.27
CA ALA A 67 17.95 -1.70 -0.87
C ALA A 67 19.31 -2.05 -1.53
N THR A 68 19.66 -3.33 -1.62
CA THR A 68 20.85 -3.80 -2.34
C THR A 68 20.79 -3.44 -3.82
N TYR A 69 19.65 -3.68 -4.48
CA TYR A 69 19.45 -3.27 -5.87
C TYR A 69 19.62 -1.76 -6.07
N LEU A 70 18.98 -0.94 -5.21
CA LEU A 70 19.10 0.52 -5.28
C LEU A 70 20.54 1.01 -5.10
N GLN A 71 21.34 0.33 -4.27
CA GLN A 71 22.76 0.64 -4.14
C GLN A 71 23.54 0.27 -5.40
N GLN A 72 23.27 -0.91 -5.98
CA GLN A 72 23.95 -1.38 -7.20
C GLN A 72 23.74 -0.45 -8.39
N VAL A 73 22.52 0.08 -8.55
CA VAL A 73 22.21 1.03 -9.64
C VAL A 73 22.59 2.48 -9.32
N GLY A 74 23.22 2.72 -8.16
CA GLY A 74 23.68 4.06 -7.74
C GLY A 74 22.58 5.00 -7.27
N ALA A 75 21.35 4.53 -7.08
CA ALA A 75 20.24 5.35 -6.59
C ALA A 75 20.40 5.74 -5.11
N ILE A 76 21.08 4.91 -4.32
CA ILE A 76 21.46 5.23 -2.93
C ILE A 76 22.94 4.94 -2.69
N LYS A 77 23.59 5.78 -1.88
CA LYS A 77 25.02 5.62 -1.53
C LYS A 77 25.26 4.57 -0.45
N LYS A 78 24.33 4.44 0.49
CA LYS A 78 24.46 3.59 1.69
C LYS A 78 23.20 2.77 1.90
N LEU A 79 23.37 1.50 2.27
CA LEU A 79 22.25 0.66 2.70
C LEU A 79 21.63 1.21 3.99
N PRO A 80 20.30 1.30 4.07
CA PRO A 80 19.65 1.82 5.26
C PRO A 80 19.64 0.77 6.38
N ASN A 81 19.51 1.24 7.62
CA ASN A 81 19.36 0.35 8.77
C ASN A 81 17.92 -0.21 8.81
N LEU A 82 17.77 -1.50 8.50
CA LEU A 82 16.46 -2.14 8.47
C LEU A 82 15.79 -2.22 9.85
N ASN A 83 16.53 -2.14 10.96
CA ASN A 83 15.92 -2.13 12.30
C ASN A 83 15.19 -0.83 12.60
N THR A 84 15.71 0.29 12.09
CA THR A 84 15.05 1.60 12.25
C THR A 84 13.97 1.82 11.19
N MET A 85 14.15 1.29 9.98
CA MET A 85 13.14 1.40 8.91
C MET A 85 11.92 0.50 9.13
N LEU A 86 12.14 -0.68 9.70
CA LEU A 86 11.13 -1.73 9.83
C LEU A 86 10.91 -2.08 11.31
N ALA A 87 10.90 -1.06 12.16
CA ALA A 87 10.69 -1.23 13.58
C ALA A 87 9.37 -1.99 13.83
N PRO A 88 9.35 -2.93 14.79
CA PRO A 88 8.10 -3.54 15.24
C PRO A 88 7.08 -2.48 15.63
N ILE A 89 5.80 -2.82 15.50
CA ILE A 89 4.71 -1.93 15.89
C ILE A 89 4.11 -2.47 17.18
N ASP A 90 4.87 -2.32 18.26
CA ASP A 90 4.64 -2.83 19.63
C ASP A 90 3.49 -2.20 20.38
#